data_AF-A0A9X4NUV7-F1
#
_entry.id   AF-A0A9X4NUV7-F1
#
_cell.length_a   1.000
_cell.length_b   1.000
_cell.length_c   1.000
_cell.angle_alpha   90.00
_cell.angle_beta   90.00
_cell.angle_gamma   90.00
#
_symmetry.space_group_name_H-M   'P 1'
#
loop_
_entity.id
_entity.type
_entity.pdbx_description
1 polymer ?
#
loop_
_entity_poly.entity_id
_entity_poly.type
_entity_poly.pdbx_seq_one_letter_code
_entity_poly.pdbx_strand_id
1 'polypeptide(L)'
;MEQALEEGRTPDTADAQFLPELLAGVNAAHPGLQLERHLFELGAPKDELLASSLAQRLQNSLGSGQAWQGVLTDGDHGTAISLRFSAHTNDVSLLLVDSVGWGPFDVQRKRQAWQATLHTLTDALQARLPDGGKPVRLHLGMTDTGVQKSAEGCHIFAITAAKKMATDPAIQSLQERVLFGLLTGRVDAGVNHLDASRNLPPSLFKHATSKDELEHYIQVSGSRRRAAQAKKRDGFTGWQRPRPDALAPVNKKGQSLLECHAAHLVTRPDRTQPERQRTYSNSYELKRIDMLRQALLHLTAGLD
;
A
#
# COMPACT_ATOMS: atom_id res chain seq x y z
N MET A 1 -17.11 12.27 15.56
CA MET A 1 -15.64 12.14 15.38
C MET A 1 -14.89 13.37 15.86
N GLU A 2 -15.13 14.55 15.29
CA GLU A 2 -14.45 15.80 15.68
C GLU A 2 -14.58 16.11 17.17
N GLN A 3 -15.81 16.05 17.69
CA GLN A 3 -16.08 16.18 19.13
C GLN A 3 -15.25 15.22 20.00
N ALA A 4 -15.11 13.96 19.59
CA ALA A 4 -14.29 12.99 20.36
C ALA A 4 -12.82 13.41 20.37
N LEU A 5 -12.29 13.94 19.26
CA LEU A 5 -10.91 14.43 19.21
C LEU A 5 -10.70 15.66 20.12
N GLU A 6 -11.66 16.58 20.14
CA GLU A 6 -11.67 17.78 21.01
C GLU A 6 -11.71 17.41 22.49
N GLU A 7 -12.50 16.39 22.83
CA GLU A 7 -12.61 15.84 24.19
C GLU A 7 -11.43 14.94 24.58
N GLY A 8 -10.42 14.75 23.70
CA GLY A 8 -9.27 13.90 23.97
C GLY A 8 -9.60 12.40 24.02
N ARG A 9 -10.70 11.98 23.40
CA ARG A 9 -11.12 10.57 23.30
C ARG A 9 -10.78 9.97 21.93
N THR A 10 -10.59 8.66 21.90
CA THR A 10 -10.49 7.91 20.64
C THR A 10 -11.88 7.82 20.01
N PRO A 11 -12.08 8.26 18.76
CA PRO A 11 -13.39 8.20 18.12
C PRO A 11 -13.78 6.77 17.75
N ASP A 12 -15.08 6.47 17.75
CA ASP A 12 -15.61 5.28 17.08
C ASP A 12 -15.54 5.43 15.56
N THR A 13 -15.27 4.32 14.88
CA THR A 13 -14.98 4.30 13.45
C THR A 13 -15.71 3.16 12.75
N ALA A 14 -16.06 3.37 11.49
CA ALA A 14 -16.74 2.40 10.63
C ALA A 14 -16.12 2.43 9.22
N ASP A 15 -14.79 2.50 9.16
CA ASP A 15 -14.04 2.74 7.91
C ASP A 15 -14.36 1.68 6.84
N ALA A 16 -14.51 0.41 7.25
CA ALA A 16 -14.86 -0.70 6.36
C ALA A 16 -16.24 -0.51 5.71
N GLN A 17 -17.23 -0.09 6.49
CA GLN A 17 -18.60 0.13 6.04
C GLN A 17 -18.68 1.25 5.01
N PHE A 18 -17.96 2.35 5.24
CA PHE A 18 -17.99 3.54 4.37
C PHE A 18 -16.86 3.59 3.35
N LEU A 19 -16.13 2.48 3.15
CA LEU A 19 -15.01 2.43 2.21
C LEU A 19 -15.39 2.85 0.78
N PRO A 20 -16.53 2.43 0.19
CA PRO A 20 -16.96 2.91 -1.13
C PRO A 20 -17.08 4.44 -1.20
N GLU A 21 -17.74 5.05 -0.22
CA GLU A 21 -17.98 6.49 -0.16
C GLU A 21 -16.68 7.27 0.07
N LEU A 22 -15.79 6.74 0.93
CA LEU A 22 -14.46 7.32 1.15
C LEU A 22 -13.63 7.34 -0.13
N LEU A 23 -13.63 6.23 -0.89
CA LEU A 23 -12.92 6.16 -2.17
C LEU A 23 -13.54 7.09 -3.23
N ALA A 24 -14.86 7.13 -3.32
CA ALA A 24 -15.58 8.02 -4.24
C ALA A 24 -15.26 9.50 -3.94
N GLY A 25 -15.30 9.91 -2.67
CA GLY A 25 -14.92 11.26 -2.24
C GLY A 25 -13.46 11.60 -2.58
N VAL A 26 -12.53 10.68 -2.32
CA VAL A 26 -11.10 10.87 -2.65
C VAL A 26 -10.89 10.99 -4.16
N ASN A 27 -11.58 10.18 -4.96
CA ASN A 27 -11.51 10.25 -6.43
C ASN A 27 -12.15 11.52 -6.98
N ALA A 28 -13.27 11.99 -6.41
CA ALA A 28 -13.88 13.26 -6.77
C ALA A 28 -12.92 14.44 -6.50
N ALA A 29 -12.23 14.42 -5.35
CA ALA A 29 -11.24 15.43 -5.01
C ALA A 29 -9.94 15.33 -5.85
N HIS A 30 -9.66 14.16 -6.42
CA HIS A 30 -8.46 13.89 -7.21
C HIS A 30 -8.76 12.96 -8.40
N PRO A 31 -9.38 13.48 -9.49
CA PRO A 31 -9.89 12.64 -10.59
C PRO A 31 -8.82 11.80 -11.30
N GLY A 32 -7.55 12.21 -11.25
CA GLY A 32 -6.43 11.46 -11.81
C GLY A 32 -5.98 10.23 -11.01
N LEU A 33 -6.49 10.01 -9.79
CA LEU A 33 -6.12 8.84 -8.98
C LEU A 33 -6.88 7.57 -9.39
N GLN A 34 -8.18 7.69 -9.64
CA GLN A 34 -9.07 6.57 -10.00
C GLN A 34 -8.87 5.33 -9.11
N LEU A 35 -8.81 5.55 -7.79
CA LEU A 35 -8.62 4.48 -6.82
C LEU A 35 -9.80 3.51 -6.87
N GLU A 36 -9.53 2.22 -6.95
CA GLU A 36 -10.59 1.19 -6.88
C GLU A 36 -10.46 0.33 -5.63
N ARG A 37 -11.57 -0.33 -5.29
CA ARG A 37 -11.62 -1.36 -4.25
C ARG A 37 -11.76 -2.72 -4.91
N HIS A 38 -10.98 -3.69 -4.46
CA HIS A 38 -11.19 -5.09 -4.80
C HIS A 38 -11.41 -5.91 -3.53
N LEU A 39 -12.56 -6.59 -3.47
CA LEU A 39 -12.77 -7.66 -2.50
C LEU A 39 -11.85 -8.83 -2.89
N PHE A 40 -10.98 -9.22 -1.97
CA PHE A 40 -9.94 -10.19 -2.22
C PHE A 40 -9.56 -10.89 -0.92
N GLU A 41 -9.83 -12.19 -0.85
CA GLU A 41 -9.38 -13.04 0.24
C GLU A 41 -8.15 -13.86 -0.20
N LEU A 42 -7.05 -13.73 0.54
CA LEU A 42 -5.81 -14.41 0.22
C LEU A 42 -5.94 -15.90 0.53
N GLY A 43 -5.84 -16.73 -0.51
CA GLY A 43 -6.05 -18.19 -0.40
C GLY A 43 -7.48 -18.63 -0.68
N ALA A 44 -8.32 -17.74 -1.21
CA ALA A 44 -9.65 -18.09 -1.71
C ALA A 44 -9.59 -19.25 -2.73
N PRO A 45 -10.66 -20.06 -2.85
CA PRO A 45 -10.79 -21.07 -3.89
C PRO A 45 -10.54 -20.49 -5.28
N LYS A 46 -10.01 -21.34 -6.19
CA LYS A 46 -9.65 -20.93 -7.55
C LYS A 46 -10.78 -20.19 -8.27
N ASP A 47 -12.01 -20.70 -8.22
CA ASP A 47 -13.12 -20.11 -8.97
C ASP A 47 -13.49 -18.71 -8.44
N GLU A 48 -13.44 -18.51 -7.13
CA GLU A 48 -13.64 -17.20 -6.49
C GLU A 48 -12.51 -16.22 -6.83
N LEU A 49 -11.26 -16.69 -6.78
CA LEU A 49 -10.10 -15.92 -7.18
C LEU A 49 -10.22 -15.45 -8.64
N LEU A 50 -10.63 -16.32 -9.56
CA LEU A 50 -10.79 -16.01 -10.98
C LEU A 50 -12.01 -15.14 -11.28
N ALA A 51 -13.05 -15.19 -10.43
CA ALA A 51 -14.20 -14.29 -10.50
C ALA A 51 -13.91 -12.91 -9.89
N SER A 52 -12.85 -12.77 -9.09
CA SER A 52 -12.51 -11.54 -8.38
C SER A 52 -12.30 -10.35 -9.32
N SER A 53 -12.62 -9.15 -8.83
CA SER A 53 -12.43 -7.91 -9.58
C SER A 53 -10.94 -7.60 -9.85
N LEU A 54 -10.02 -8.12 -9.03
CA LEU A 54 -8.58 -8.05 -9.30
C LEU A 54 -8.21 -8.89 -10.54
N ALA A 55 -8.73 -10.11 -10.66
CA ALA A 55 -8.49 -10.96 -11.82
C ALA A 55 -9.04 -10.32 -13.12
N GLN A 56 -10.24 -9.74 -13.05
CA GLN A 56 -10.85 -8.99 -14.16
C GLN A 56 -10.00 -7.76 -14.54
N ARG A 57 -9.53 -6.99 -13.56
CA ARG A 57 -8.63 -5.85 -13.78
C ARG A 57 -7.34 -6.26 -14.49
N LEU A 58 -6.71 -7.34 -14.02
CA LEU A 58 -5.50 -7.88 -14.65
C LEU A 58 -5.77 -8.26 -16.10
N GLN A 59 -6.83 -9.04 -16.35
CA GLN A 59 -7.20 -9.50 -17.69
C GLN A 59 -7.43 -8.34 -18.66
N ASN A 60 -8.20 -7.33 -18.25
CA ASN A 60 -8.61 -6.25 -19.12
C ASN A 60 -7.49 -5.26 -19.43
N SER A 61 -6.37 -5.32 -18.68
CA SER A 61 -5.31 -4.30 -18.75
C SER A 61 -3.96 -4.88 -19.21
N LEU A 62 -3.86 -6.17 -19.53
CA LEU A 62 -2.64 -6.75 -20.10
C LEU A 62 -2.23 -6.00 -21.37
N GLY A 63 -0.93 -5.65 -21.47
CA GLY A 63 -0.40 -4.94 -22.63
C GLY A 63 -0.81 -3.46 -22.74
N SER A 64 -1.61 -2.93 -21.80
CA SER A 64 -2.17 -1.58 -21.91
C SER A 64 -1.17 -0.46 -21.62
N GLY A 65 -0.05 -0.75 -20.95
CA GLY A 65 0.85 0.28 -20.41
C GLY A 65 0.28 1.10 -19.24
N GLN A 66 -0.95 0.81 -18.79
CA GLN A 66 -1.60 1.58 -17.75
C GLN A 66 -1.01 1.29 -16.37
N ALA A 67 -1.29 2.19 -15.43
CA ALA A 67 -1.03 1.99 -14.02
C ALA A 67 -2.33 2.18 -13.24
N TRP A 68 -2.47 1.43 -12.16
CA TRP A 68 -3.67 1.44 -11.33
C TRP A 68 -3.29 1.32 -9.86
N GLN A 69 -4.06 1.95 -8.97
CA GLN A 69 -3.87 1.88 -7.53
C GLN A 69 -5.19 1.67 -6.83
N GLY A 70 -5.16 1.02 -5.67
CA GLY A 70 -6.37 0.81 -4.91
C GLY A 70 -6.17 0.11 -3.59
N VAL A 71 -7.27 -0.40 -3.07
CA VAL A 71 -7.34 -1.12 -1.80
C VAL A 71 -7.82 -2.54 -2.06
N LEU A 72 -7.01 -3.53 -1.66
CA LEU A 72 -7.46 -4.90 -1.48
C LEU A 72 -8.04 -5.03 -0.07
N THR A 73 -9.17 -5.72 0.05
CA THR A 73 -9.78 -5.97 1.35
C THR A 73 -10.51 -7.30 1.38
N ASP A 74 -10.43 -7.99 2.51
CA ASP A 74 -11.24 -9.17 2.84
C ASP A 74 -12.58 -8.79 3.51
N GLY A 75 -12.86 -7.50 3.63
CA GLY A 75 -14.01 -6.95 4.36
C GLY A 75 -13.59 -6.29 5.67
N ASP A 76 -12.61 -6.85 6.37
CA ASP A 76 -12.19 -6.41 7.70
C ASP A 76 -10.86 -5.64 7.66
N HIS A 77 -9.89 -6.13 6.88
CA HIS A 77 -8.57 -5.53 6.73
C HIS A 77 -8.40 -4.88 5.36
N GLY A 78 -7.80 -3.69 5.33
CA GLY A 78 -7.47 -2.96 4.11
C GLY A 78 -5.97 -2.97 3.85
N THR A 79 -5.56 -3.32 2.63
CA THR A 79 -4.16 -3.27 2.18
C THR A 79 -4.05 -2.47 0.90
N ALA A 80 -3.03 -1.62 0.78
CA ALA A 80 -2.82 -0.85 -0.44
C ALA A 80 -2.16 -1.69 -1.53
N ILE A 81 -2.58 -1.48 -2.77
CA ILE A 81 -1.98 -2.14 -3.93
C ILE A 81 -1.74 -1.14 -5.07
N SER A 82 -0.63 -1.31 -5.79
CA SER A 82 -0.31 -0.62 -7.04
C SER A 82 0.03 -1.63 -8.11
N LEU A 83 -0.59 -1.52 -9.29
CA LEU A 83 -0.30 -2.31 -10.48
C LEU A 83 0.29 -1.40 -11.55
N ARG A 84 1.28 -1.91 -12.28
CA ARG A 84 1.77 -1.31 -13.51
C ARG A 84 1.89 -2.38 -14.58
N PHE A 85 1.23 -2.12 -15.71
CA PHE A 85 1.20 -3.00 -16.86
C PHE A 85 2.25 -2.57 -17.87
N SER A 86 2.93 -3.52 -18.50
CA SER A 86 3.79 -3.24 -19.64
C SER A 86 2.97 -2.84 -20.86
N ALA A 87 3.49 -1.92 -21.67
CA ALA A 87 2.92 -1.56 -22.98
C ALA A 87 3.43 -2.48 -24.12
N HIS A 88 4.42 -3.33 -23.84
CA HIS A 88 5.14 -4.11 -24.86
C HIS A 88 5.02 -5.62 -24.65
N THR A 89 4.67 -6.05 -23.45
CA THR A 89 4.56 -7.45 -23.00
C THR A 89 3.32 -7.62 -22.13
N ASN A 90 2.99 -8.86 -21.77
CA ASN A 90 1.95 -9.16 -20.80
C ASN A 90 2.49 -9.20 -19.36
N ASP A 91 3.54 -8.41 -19.09
CA ASP A 91 4.18 -8.33 -17.78
C ASP A 91 3.45 -7.32 -16.89
N VAL A 92 3.33 -7.67 -15.61
CA VAL A 92 2.70 -6.81 -14.61
C VAL A 92 3.59 -6.74 -13.37
N SER A 93 3.89 -5.53 -12.93
CA SER A 93 4.51 -5.25 -11.64
C SER A 93 3.42 -4.92 -10.63
N LEU A 94 3.35 -5.67 -9.55
CA LEU A 94 2.44 -5.46 -8.42
C LEU A 94 3.25 -5.04 -7.20
N LEU A 95 2.80 -4.02 -6.49
CA LEU A 95 3.34 -3.62 -5.19
C LEU A 95 2.21 -3.61 -4.17
N LEU A 96 2.35 -4.42 -3.13
CA LEU A 96 1.41 -4.53 -2.01
C LEU A 96 2.05 -3.95 -0.75
N VAL A 97 1.36 -3.01 -0.11
CA VAL A 97 1.83 -2.31 1.09
C VAL A 97 0.79 -2.45 2.19
N ASP A 98 1.15 -3.18 3.24
CA ASP A 98 0.38 -3.31 4.46
C ASP A 98 0.88 -2.32 5.51
N SER A 99 -0.04 -1.72 6.27
CA SER A 99 0.28 -0.79 7.34
C SER A 99 0.63 -1.50 8.64
N VAL A 100 0.16 -2.73 8.82
CA VAL A 100 0.40 -3.54 10.02
C VAL A 100 1.68 -4.33 9.85
N GLY A 101 2.55 -4.29 10.87
CA GLY A 101 3.83 -5.01 10.86
C GLY A 101 3.64 -6.53 10.88
N TRP A 102 4.43 -7.26 10.11
CA TRP A 102 4.35 -8.72 10.00
C TRP A 102 5.45 -9.41 10.83
N GLY A 103 5.07 -10.46 11.56
CA GLY A 103 6.04 -11.36 12.16
C GLY A 103 6.75 -12.21 11.10
N PRO A 104 7.93 -12.78 11.38
CA PRO A 104 8.66 -13.63 10.42
C PRO A 104 7.84 -14.82 9.89
N PHE A 105 7.00 -15.41 10.74
CA PHE A 105 6.08 -16.48 10.35
C PHE A 105 4.99 -15.99 9.39
N ASP A 106 4.44 -14.79 9.62
CA ASP A 106 3.42 -14.20 8.76
C ASP A 106 3.99 -13.85 7.39
N VAL A 107 5.21 -13.31 7.33
CA VAL A 107 5.92 -13.04 6.08
C VAL A 107 6.00 -14.31 5.23
N GLN A 108 6.44 -15.43 5.81
CA GLN A 108 6.59 -16.68 5.07
C GLN A 108 5.23 -17.24 4.63
N ARG A 109 4.22 -17.24 5.51
CA ARG A 109 2.86 -17.70 5.20
C ARG A 109 2.23 -16.88 4.08
N LYS A 110 2.25 -15.55 4.19
CA LYS A 110 1.70 -14.63 3.18
C LYS A 110 2.43 -14.79 1.85
N ARG A 111 3.77 -14.94 1.86
CA ARG A 111 4.55 -15.16 0.63
C ARG A 111 4.10 -16.41 -0.11
N GLN A 112 3.94 -17.53 0.60
CA GLN A 112 3.51 -18.80 0.01
C GLN A 112 2.09 -18.69 -0.57
N ALA A 113 1.16 -18.09 0.18
CA ALA A 113 -0.21 -17.90 -0.29
C ALA A 113 -0.28 -16.98 -1.52
N TRP A 114 0.49 -15.89 -1.54
CA TRP A 114 0.58 -15.01 -2.71
C TRP A 114 1.25 -15.70 -3.90
N GLN A 115 2.25 -16.56 -3.68
CA GLN A 115 2.90 -17.30 -4.76
C GLN A 115 1.89 -18.25 -5.44
N ALA A 116 1.09 -18.98 -4.66
CA ALA A 116 0.04 -19.86 -5.18
C ALA A 116 -1.06 -19.06 -5.91
N THR A 117 -1.46 -17.92 -5.34
CA THR A 117 -2.42 -16.99 -5.96
C THR A 117 -1.91 -16.49 -7.31
N LEU A 118 -0.69 -15.95 -7.36
CA LEU A 118 -0.12 -15.43 -8.61
C LEU A 118 0.04 -16.51 -9.66
N HIS A 119 0.42 -17.73 -9.27
CA HIS A 119 0.51 -18.85 -10.20
C HIS A 119 -0.85 -19.15 -10.82
N THR A 120 -1.90 -19.26 -9.99
CA THR A 120 -3.28 -19.50 -10.44
C THR A 120 -3.79 -18.39 -11.37
N LEU A 121 -3.54 -17.13 -11.03
CA LEU A 121 -3.90 -15.99 -11.88
C LEU A 121 -3.12 -15.99 -13.19
N THR A 122 -1.81 -16.25 -13.14
CA THR A 122 -0.95 -16.27 -14.34
C THR A 122 -1.42 -17.35 -15.31
N ASP A 123 -1.67 -18.57 -14.84
CA ASP A 123 -2.12 -19.67 -15.68
C ASP A 123 -3.48 -19.37 -16.32
N ALA A 124 -4.42 -18.82 -15.55
CA ALA A 124 -5.75 -18.48 -16.05
C ALA A 124 -5.71 -17.32 -17.06
N LEU A 125 -4.84 -16.33 -16.85
CA LEU A 125 -4.64 -15.24 -17.81
C LEU A 125 -3.97 -15.76 -19.09
N GLN A 126 -2.96 -16.63 -18.95
CA GLN A 126 -2.24 -17.24 -20.07
C GLN A 126 -3.17 -18.09 -20.95
N ALA A 127 -4.05 -18.89 -20.34
CA ALA A 127 -5.01 -19.73 -21.04
C ALA A 127 -6.07 -18.95 -21.83
N ARG A 128 -6.25 -17.64 -21.55
CA ARG A 128 -7.17 -16.75 -22.27
C ARG A 128 -6.52 -16.04 -23.45
N LEU A 129 -5.19 -16.13 -23.59
CA LEU A 129 -4.49 -15.58 -24.75
C LEU A 129 -4.59 -16.54 -25.94
N PRO A 130 -4.56 -16.03 -27.18
CA PRO A 130 -4.49 -16.88 -28.37
C PRO A 130 -3.22 -17.73 -28.35
N ASP A 131 -3.25 -18.87 -29.05
CA ASP A 131 -2.09 -19.73 -29.23
C ASP A 131 -0.89 -18.93 -29.77
N GLY A 132 0.28 -19.10 -29.14
CA GLY A 132 1.48 -18.32 -29.47
C GLY A 132 1.49 -16.89 -28.91
N GLY A 133 0.50 -16.51 -28.09
CA GLY A 133 0.49 -15.24 -27.37
C GLY A 133 1.71 -15.05 -26.46
N LYS A 134 2.12 -13.79 -26.27
CA LYS A 134 3.24 -13.43 -25.39
C LYS A 134 2.99 -13.95 -23.96
N PRO A 135 4.03 -14.44 -23.25
CA PRO A 135 3.86 -15.00 -21.91
C PRO A 135 3.36 -13.94 -20.93
N VAL A 136 2.43 -14.34 -20.06
CA VAL A 136 1.99 -13.55 -18.90
C VAL A 136 2.99 -13.74 -17.76
N ARG A 137 3.49 -12.64 -17.19
CA ARG A 137 4.41 -12.68 -16.04
C ARG A 137 3.98 -11.68 -14.99
N LEU A 138 3.56 -12.18 -13.84
CA LEU A 138 3.17 -11.36 -12.69
C LEU A 138 4.32 -11.33 -11.67
N HIS A 139 4.73 -10.14 -11.25
CA HIS A 139 5.77 -9.98 -10.25
C HIS A 139 5.30 -9.08 -9.10
N LEU A 140 5.18 -9.66 -7.90
CA LEU A 140 4.69 -8.98 -6.70
C LEU A 140 5.82 -8.69 -5.72
N GLY A 141 6.00 -7.41 -5.42
CA GLY A 141 6.67 -6.95 -4.21
C GLY A 141 5.64 -6.78 -3.11
N MET A 142 5.77 -7.51 -2.01
CA MET A 142 4.91 -7.36 -0.83
C MET A 142 5.73 -6.83 0.35
N THR A 143 5.15 -5.96 1.15
CA THR A 143 5.85 -5.35 2.29
C THR A 143 4.86 -4.85 3.34
N ASP A 144 5.27 -4.93 4.60
CA ASP A 144 4.65 -4.24 5.71
C ASP A 144 5.49 -3.05 6.16
N THR A 145 4.79 -1.97 6.51
CA THR A 145 5.44 -0.72 6.94
C THR A 145 5.49 -0.54 8.45
N GLY A 146 4.72 -1.33 9.20
CA GLY A 146 4.64 -1.23 10.66
C GLY A 146 4.05 0.09 11.21
N VAL A 147 3.63 1.02 10.33
CA VAL A 147 3.19 2.37 10.68
C VAL A 147 1.92 2.37 11.54
N GLN A 148 1.09 1.34 11.40
CA GLN A 148 -0.13 1.15 12.17
C GLN A 148 0.14 0.24 13.38
N LYS A 149 0.04 0.82 14.59
CA LYS A 149 -0.02 0.07 15.85
C LYS A 149 -1.42 0.09 16.48
N SER A 150 -2.40 0.73 15.83
CA SER A 150 -3.80 0.75 16.24
C SER A 150 -4.54 -0.46 15.67
N ALA A 151 -5.54 -0.97 16.39
CA ALA A 151 -6.43 -2.01 15.87
C ALA A 151 -7.33 -1.49 14.73
N GLU A 152 -7.60 -0.18 14.73
CA GLU A 152 -8.46 0.49 13.76
C GLU A 152 -7.66 1.35 12.76
N GLY A 153 -8.27 1.63 11.60
CA GLY A 153 -7.74 2.56 10.59
C GLY A 153 -7.02 1.91 9.41
N CYS A 154 -6.98 0.58 9.29
CA CYS A 154 -6.31 -0.11 8.18
C CYS A 154 -6.76 0.41 6.80
N HIS A 155 -8.05 0.64 6.58
CA HIS A 155 -8.54 1.22 5.32
C HIS A 155 -8.04 2.65 5.08
N ILE A 156 -7.94 3.49 6.12
CA ILE A 156 -7.42 4.86 5.99
C ILE A 156 -5.94 4.85 5.63
N PHE A 157 -5.17 3.96 6.26
CA PHE A 157 -3.77 3.73 5.89
C PHE A 157 -3.66 3.23 4.44
N ALA A 158 -4.50 2.26 4.05
CA ALA A 158 -4.49 1.68 2.71
C ALA A 158 -4.83 2.73 1.62
N ILE A 159 -5.89 3.52 1.79
CA ILE A 159 -6.25 4.61 0.86
C ILE A 159 -5.11 5.63 0.77
N THR A 160 -4.52 5.99 1.91
CA THR A 160 -3.42 6.97 1.95
C THR A 160 -2.18 6.44 1.24
N ALA A 161 -1.82 5.19 1.48
CA ALA A 161 -0.70 4.54 0.81
C ALA A 161 -0.95 4.38 -0.70
N ALA A 162 -2.15 3.96 -1.13
CA ALA A 162 -2.52 3.86 -2.53
C ALA A 162 -2.41 5.21 -3.26
N LYS A 163 -2.94 6.28 -2.66
CA LYS A 163 -2.79 7.65 -3.16
C LYS A 163 -1.33 8.07 -3.30
N LYS A 164 -0.47 7.68 -2.35
CA LYS A 164 0.96 7.97 -2.41
C LYS A 164 1.67 7.15 -3.48
N MET A 165 1.35 5.87 -3.62
CA MET A 165 1.92 5.03 -4.67
C MET A 165 1.57 5.53 -6.08
N ALA A 166 0.38 6.12 -6.26
CA ALA A 166 -0.02 6.72 -7.53
C ALA A 166 0.85 7.94 -7.92
N THR A 167 1.25 8.74 -6.92
CA THR A 167 1.83 10.08 -7.14
C THR A 167 3.31 10.19 -6.83
N ASP A 168 3.91 9.23 -6.14
CA ASP A 168 5.33 9.27 -5.75
C ASP A 168 6.22 8.75 -6.89
N PRO A 169 7.11 9.58 -7.48
CA PRO A 169 7.97 9.18 -8.58
C PRO A 169 8.88 8.00 -8.23
N ALA A 170 9.26 7.84 -6.96
CA ALA A 170 10.12 6.74 -6.56
C ALA A 170 9.42 5.39 -6.69
N ILE A 171 8.09 5.33 -6.47
CA ILE A 171 7.28 4.12 -6.68
C ILE A 171 7.09 3.85 -8.17
N GLN A 172 6.87 4.89 -8.98
CA GLN A 172 6.75 4.76 -10.43
C GLN A 172 8.03 4.17 -11.04
N SER A 173 9.19 4.77 -10.74
CA SER A 173 10.50 4.26 -11.19
C SER A 173 10.81 2.86 -10.66
N LEU A 174 10.29 2.50 -9.48
CA LEU A 174 10.45 1.17 -8.91
C LEU A 174 9.74 0.11 -9.74
N GLN A 175 8.47 0.32 -10.08
CA GLN A 175 7.70 -0.62 -10.91
C GLN A 175 8.22 -0.68 -12.35
N GLU A 176 8.70 0.43 -12.91
CA GLU A 176 9.34 0.46 -14.23
C GLU A 176 10.60 -0.40 -14.27
N ARG A 177 11.45 -0.36 -13.23
CA ARG A 177 12.63 -1.21 -13.13
C ARG A 177 12.28 -2.70 -13.04
N VAL A 178 11.20 -3.05 -12.35
CA VAL A 178 10.69 -4.43 -12.29
C VAL A 178 10.24 -4.87 -13.68
N LEU A 179 9.44 -4.08 -14.39
CA LEU A 179 8.99 -4.40 -15.75
C LEU A 179 10.17 -4.53 -16.72
N PHE A 180 11.14 -3.62 -16.65
CA PHE A 180 12.37 -3.73 -17.44
C PHE A 180 13.19 -4.98 -17.08
N GLY A 181 13.25 -5.32 -15.79
CA GLY A 181 13.88 -6.54 -15.30
C GLY A 181 13.23 -7.81 -15.86
N LEU A 182 11.90 -7.87 -15.88
CA LEU A 182 11.13 -8.97 -16.48
C LEU A 182 11.38 -9.05 -17.99
N LEU A 183 11.34 -7.92 -18.69
CA LEU A 183 11.61 -7.86 -20.13
C LEU A 183 13.00 -8.40 -20.48
N THR A 184 14.01 -8.07 -19.66
CA THR A 184 15.42 -8.46 -19.90
C THR A 184 15.82 -9.80 -19.28
N GLY A 185 14.89 -10.50 -18.62
CA GLY A 185 15.17 -11.77 -17.94
C GLY A 185 16.07 -11.63 -16.71
N ARG A 186 16.21 -10.42 -16.16
CA ARG A 186 16.99 -10.16 -14.93
C ARG A 186 16.15 -10.32 -13.66
N VAL A 187 14.84 -10.35 -13.79
CA VAL A 187 13.86 -10.57 -12.72
C VAL A 187 12.92 -11.67 -13.18
N ASP A 188 12.70 -12.66 -12.32
CA ASP A 188 11.73 -13.74 -12.56
C ASP A 188 10.33 -13.34 -12.10
N ALA A 189 9.28 -13.92 -12.68
CA ALA A 189 7.93 -13.80 -12.14
C ALA A 189 7.84 -14.44 -10.73
N GLY A 190 6.92 -13.96 -9.89
CA GLY A 190 6.72 -14.49 -8.54
C GLY A 190 6.61 -13.42 -7.45
N VAL A 191 6.91 -13.82 -6.21
CA VAL A 191 6.70 -12.99 -5.02
C VAL A 191 7.99 -12.74 -4.25
N ASN A 192 8.30 -11.46 -4.03
CA ASN A 192 9.36 -10.99 -3.15
C ASN A 192 8.78 -10.25 -1.94
N HIS A 193 9.27 -10.61 -0.75
CA HIS A 193 9.09 -9.76 0.43
C HIS A 193 10.14 -8.65 0.40
N LEU A 194 9.71 -7.40 0.58
CA LEU A 194 10.57 -6.22 0.56
C LEU A 194 10.72 -5.65 1.96
N ASP A 195 11.94 -5.21 2.29
CA ASP A 195 12.18 -4.36 3.46
C ASP A 195 11.63 -2.95 3.17
N ALA A 196 10.53 -2.56 3.82
CA ALA A 196 9.87 -1.28 3.61
C ALA A 196 10.84 -0.10 3.80
N SER A 197 11.72 -0.18 4.80
CA SER A 197 12.65 0.89 5.15
C SER A 197 13.74 1.13 4.09
N ARG A 198 13.90 0.20 3.14
CA ARG A 198 14.86 0.33 2.05
C ARG A 198 14.19 0.66 0.72
N ASN A 199 12.97 0.18 0.52
CA ASN A 199 12.33 0.18 -0.79
C ASN A 199 11.24 1.27 -0.90
N LEU A 200 10.65 1.71 0.23
CA LEU A 200 9.57 2.68 0.22
C LEU A 200 10.05 4.11 0.54
N PRO A 201 9.44 5.13 -0.09
CA PRO A 201 9.74 6.53 0.18
C PRO A 201 9.21 6.97 1.55
N PRO A 202 9.78 8.03 2.16
CA PRO A 202 9.34 8.53 3.46
C PRO A 202 7.88 8.98 3.46
N SER A 203 7.34 9.35 2.29
CA SER A 203 5.94 9.75 2.13
C SER A 203 4.93 8.68 2.59
N LEU A 204 5.31 7.39 2.57
CA LEU A 204 4.49 6.27 3.06
C LEU A 204 4.55 6.07 4.59
N PHE A 205 5.50 6.72 5.28
CA PHE A 205 5.65 6.64 6.73
C PHE A 205 5.06 7.84 7.48
N LYS A 206 4.57 8.85 6.75
CA LYS A 206 4.05 10.11 7.31
C LYS A 206 3.00 9.92 8.42
N HIS A 207 2.20 8.86 8.34
CA HIS A 207 1.10 8.58 9.26
C HIS A 207 1.46 7.54 10.33
N ALA A 208 2.75 7.22 10.50
CA ALA A 208 3.20 6.33 11.56
C ALA A 208 2.68 6.78 12.92
N THR A 209 2.11 5.84 13.65
CA THR A 209 1.57 6.03 15.00
C THR A 209 2.64 5.95 16.09
N SER A 210 3.81 5.39 15.76
CA SER A 210 4.93 5.19 16.69
C SER A 210 6.18 5.91 16.21
N LYS A 211 6.87 6.57 17.14
CA LYS A 211 8.16 7.21 16.92
C LYS A 211 9.25 6.19 16.62
N ASP A 212 9.25 5.06 17.32
CA ASP A 212 10.25 3.99 17.17
C ASP A 212 10.29 3.44 15.74
N GLU A 213 9.12 3.34 15.10
CA GLU A 213 9.01 2.91 13.70
C GLU A 213 9.69 3.91 12.75
N LEU A 214 9.54 5.21 13.00
CA LEU A 214 10.19 6.25 12.21
C LEU A 214 11.70 6.29 12.44
N GLU A 215 12.14 6.13 13.68
CA GLU A 215 13.56 6.07 14.00
C GLU A 215 14.21 4.84 13.36
N HIS A 216 13.53 3.68 13.39
CA HIS A 216 13.96 2.48 12.67
C HIS A 216 14.08 2.73 11.16
N TYR A 217 13.04 3.32 10.55
CA TYR A 217 13.04 3.69 9.14
C TYR A 217 14.26 4.56 8.78
N ILE A 218 14.47 5.65 9.52
CA ILE A 218 15.58 6.59 9.30
C ILE A 218 16.93 5.90 9.45
N GLN A 219 17.09 5.05 10.48
CA GLN A 219 18.33 4.32 10.71
C GLN A 219 18.65 3.33 9.57
N VAL A 220 17.65 2.57 9.11
CA VAL A 220 17.84 1.55 8.06
C VAL A 220 18.07 2.20 6.71
N SER A 221 17.27 3.20 6.33
CA SER A 221 17.39 3.93 5.07
C SER A 221 18.71 4.70 4.94
N GLY A 222 19.23 5.25 6.04
CA GLY A 222 20.52 5.94 6.10
C GLY A 222 21.75 5.02 6.06
N SER A 223 21.60 3.71 6.32
CA SER A 223 22.74 2.80 6.53
C SER A 223 23.39 2.33 5.22
N ARG A 224 24.59 2.87 4.92
CA ARG A 224 25.35 2.49 3.70
C ARG A 224 25.77 1.02 3.67
N ARG A 225 26.25 0.51 4.82
CA ARG A 225 26.75 -0.86 4.98
C ARG A 225 25.64 -1.89 4.80
N ARG A 226 24.48 -1.64 5.41
CA ARG A 226 23.30 -2.52 5.28
C ARG A 226 22.81 -2.55 3.83
N ALA A 227 22.78 -1.42 3.14
CA ALA A 227 22.39 -1.36 1.72
C ALA A 227 23.31 -2.20 0.81
N ALA A 228 24.63 -2.11 1.01
CA ALA A 228 25.60 -2.91 0.25
C ALA A 228 25.46 -4.42 0.51
N GLN A 229 25.19 -4.81 1.76
CA GLN A 229 25.03 -6.21 2.15
C GLN A 229 23.75 -6.84 1.56
N ALA A 230 22.63 -6.12 1.55
CA ALA A 230 21.40 -6.60 0.91
C ALA A 230 21.56 -6.79 -0.61
N LYS A 231 22.25 -5.85 -1.28
CA LYS A 231 22.51 -5.97 -2.73
C LYS A 231 23.30 -7.24 -3.09
N LYS A 232 24.21 -7.69 -2.22
CA LYS A 232 24.94 -8.95 -2.40
C LYS A 232 24.08 -10.19 -2.15
N ARG A 233 23.12 -10.12 -1.22
CA ARG A 233 22.32 -11.27 -0.79
C ARG A 233 21.12 -11.54 -1.71
N ASP A 234 20.48 -10.48 -2.18
CA ASP A 234 19.14 -10.60 -2.78
C ASP A 234 19.15 -10.61 -4.33
N GLY A 235 20.32 -10.50 -4.98
CA GLY A 235 20.41 -10.42 -6.45
C GLY A 235 19.75 -9.16 -7.01
N PHE A 236 19.52 -9.07 -8.34
CA PHE A 236 18.72 -7.98 -8.90
C PHE A 236 17.25 -8.37 -8.90
N THR A 237 16.45 -7.71 -8.05
CA THR A 237 15.00 -7.98 -7.95
C THR A 237 14.16 -6.94 -8.68
N GLY A 238 14.76 -5.94 -9.33
CA GLY A 238 14.07 -4.77 -9.87
C GLY A 238 13.56 -3.79 -8.79
N TRP A 239 13.28 -4.30 -7.58
CA TRP A 239 12.82 -3.52 -6.42
C TRP A 239 13.90 -2.66 -5.76
N GLN A 240 15.15 -2.75 -6.22
CA GLN A 240 16.23 -1.93 -5.69
C GLN A 240 16.06 -0.48 -6.17
N ARG A 241 16.10 0.48 -5.25
CA ARG A 241 16.05 1.92 -5.56
C ARG A 241 17.32 2.66 -5.10
N PRO A 242 17.59 3.84 -5.67
CA PRO A 242 18.41 4.84 -4.99
C PRO A 242 17.85 5.09 -3.59
N ARG A 243 18.75 5.27 -2.61
CA ARG A 243 18.35 5.39 -1.20
C ARG A 243 17.31 6.50 -1.05
N PRO A 244 16.23 6.26 -0.29
CA PRO A 244 15.35 7.35 0.11
C PRO A 244 16.16 8.38 0.89
N ASP A 245 15.97 9.66 0.59
CA ASP A 245 16.36 10.70 1.53
C ASP A 245 15.35 10.67 2.68
N ALA A 246 15.72 9.99 3.76
CA ALA A 246 14.85 9.77 4.92
C ALA A 246 14.52 11.05 5.68
N LEU A 247 15.30 12.11 5.46
CA LEU A 247 15.13 13.41 6.08
C LEU A 247 14.41 14.40 5.15
N ALA A 248 14.04 13.97 3.93
CA ALA A 248 13.30 14.79 3.00
C ALA A 248 11.95 15.23 3.58
N PRO A 249 11.48 16.46 3.24
CA PRO A 249 10.16 16.92 3.65
C PRO A 249 9.04 15.99 3.19
N VAL A 250 8.10 15.66 4.09
CA VAL A 250 6.96 14.77 3.82
C VAL A 250 5.63 15.50 3.62
N ASN A 251 5.63 16.83 3.74
CA ASN A 251 4.45 17.66 3.55
C ASN A 251 4.77 19.05 3.01
N LYS A 252 3.72 19.80 2.63
CA LYS A 252 3.83 21.16 2.10
C LYS A 252 4.36 22.19 3.12
N LYS A 253 4.39 21.85 4.41
CA LYS A 253 4.94 22.70 5.48
C LYS A 253 6.47 22.54 5.62
N GLY A 254 7.10 21.71 4.79
CA GLY A 254 8.54 21.47 4.84
C GLY A 254 9.00 20.55 5.98
N GLN A 255 8.08 19.90 6.69
CA GLN A 255 8.42 19.07 7.85
C GLN A 255 8.98 17.70 7.44
N SER A 256 9.97 17.22 8.17
CA SER A 256 10.46 15.84 8.17
C SER A 256 9.46 14.85 8.79
N LEU A 257 9.77 13.55 8.75
CA LEU A 257 8.95 12.51 9.38
C LEU A 257 8.79 12.72 10.89
N LEU A 258 9.89 12.97 11.61
CA LEU A 258 9.87 13.12 13.06
C LEU A 258 9.17 14.41 13.49
N GLU A 259 9.36 15.51 12.77
CA GLU A 259 8.65 16.77 13.04
C GLU A 259 7.15 16.63 12.76
N CYS A 260 6.79 15.96 11.65
CA CYS A 260 5.39 15.68 11.34
C CYS A 260 4.77 14.78 12.41
N HIS A 261 5.49 13.77 12.92
CA HIS A 261 5.01 12.92 14.00
C HIS A 261 4.82 13.71 15.30
N ALA A 262 5.81 14.50 15.70
CA ALA A 262 5.76 15.32 16.92
C ALA A 262 4.58 16.31 16.91
N ALA A 263 4.28 16.90 15.75
CA ALA A 263 3.16 17.83 15.59
C ALA A 263 1.76 17.20 15.76
N HIS A 264 1.67 15.86 15.79
CA HIS A 264 0.41 15.12 15.92
C HIS A 264 0.39 14.22 17.15
N LEU A 265 1.33 14.39 18.09
CA LEU A 265 1.34 13.61 19.33
C LEU A 265 0.14 13.97 20.20
N VAL A 266 -0.56 12.92 20.63
CA VAL A 266 -1.63 13.00 21.64
C VAL A 266 -1.44 11.91 22.68
N THR A 267 -1.94 12.16 23.89
CA THR A 267 -2.00 11.19 24.98
C THR A 267 -3.46 10.93 25.31
N ARG A 268 -3.90 9.67 25.25
CA ARG A 268 -5.28 9.27 25.52
C ARG A 268 -5.35 7.95 26.29
N PRO A 269 -6.44 7.68 27.03
CA PRO A 269 -6.70 6.35 27.58
C PRO A 269 -6.66 5.27 26.51
N ASP A 270 -6.02 4.14 26.78
CA ASP A 270 -6.05 3.00 25.88
C ASP A 270 -7.46 2.39 25.83
N ARG A 271 -7.96 2.10 24.63
CA ARG A 271 -9.33 1.58 24.43
C ARG A 271 -9.54 0.21 25.07
N THR A 272 -8.47 -0.60 25.12
CA THR A 272 -8.49 -1.96 25.70
C THR A 272 -8.13 -1.99 27.18
N GLN A 273 -7.39 -0.99 27.64
CA GLN A 273 -6.90 -0.85 29.02
C GLN A 273 -7.08 0.61 29.48
N PRO A 274 -8.32 1.05 29.79
CA PRO A 274 -8.63 2.46 30.05
C PRO A 274 -7.83 3.10 31.20
N GLU A 275 -7.31 2.27 32.11
CA GLU A 275 -6.41 2.69 33.19
C GLU A 275 -5.01 3.10 32.70
N ARG A 276 -4.64 2.71 31.47
CA ARG A 276 -3.35 3.06 30.86
C ARG A 276 -3.51 4.24 29.91
N GLN A 277 -2.51 5.11 29.91
CA GLN A 277 -2.38 6.18 28.94
C GLN A 277 -1.48 5.73 27.79
N ARG A 278 -1.90 6.02 26.56
CA ARG A 278 -1.14 5.76 25.34
C ARG A 278 -0.79 7.09 24.67
N THR A 279 0.50 7.28 24.39
CA THR A 279 0.98 8.40 23.58
C THR A 279 1.25 7.91 22.16
N TYR A 280 0.65 8.56 21.16
CA TYR A 280 0.81 8.18 19.75
C TYR A 280 0.54 9.38 18.84
N SER A 281 0.92 9.25 17.56
CA SER A 281 0.55 10.23 16.53
C SER A 281 -0.86 9.99 16.00
N ASN A 282 -1.76 10.95 16.15
CA ASN A 282 -3.15 10.88 15.65
C ASN A 282 -3.29 11.34 14.17
N SER A 283 -2.18 11.46 13.45
CA SER A 283 -2.15 11.96 12.06
C SER A 283 -3.09 11.20 11.11
N TYR A 284 -3.29 9.89 11.32
CA TYR A 284 -4.22 9.08 10.52
C TYR A 284 -5.70 9.39 10.85
N GLU A 285 -6.02 9.77 12.09
CA GLU A 285 -7.39 10.14 12.50
C GLU A 285 -7.80 11.48 11.87
N LEU A 286 -6.89 12.45 11.83
CA LEU A 286 -7.11 13.69 11.10
C LEU A 286 -7.26 13.43 9.60
N LYS A 287 -6.51 12.45 9.07
CA LYS A 287 -6.65 12.05 7.67
C LYS A 287 -8.00 11.39 7.39
N ARG A 288 -8.53 10.61 8.33
CA ARG A 288 -9.90 10.05 8.27
C ARG A 288 -10.95 11.16 8.18
N ILE A 289 -10.86 12.18 9.02
CA ILE A 289 -11.79 13.33 8.98
C ILE A 289 -11.73 14.05 7.63
N ASP A 290 -10.53 14.28 7.09
CA ASP A 290 -10.37 14.87 5.75
C ASP A 290 -11.04 14.04 4.64
N MET A 291 -10.90 12.71 4.70
CA MET A 291 -11.55 11.81 3.73
C MET A 291 -13.08 11.79 3.89
N LEU A 292 -13.59 11.79 5.12
CA LEU A 292 -15.03 11.89 5.38
C LEU A 292 -15.62 13.20 4.84
N ARG A 293 -14.93 14.33 5.05
CA ARG A 293 -15.34 15.62 4.48
C ARG A 293 -15.38 15.56 2.95
N GLN A 294 -14.40 14.92 2.30
CA GLN A 294 -14.39 14.73 0.85
C GLN A 294 -15.57 13.86 0.37
N ALA A 295 -15.89 12.77 1.10
CA ALA A 295 -17.03 11.93 0.79
C ALA A 295 -18.36 12.68 0.92
N LEU A 296 -18.55 13.44 2.01
CA LEU A 296 -19.75 14.25 2.22
C LEU A 296 -19.92 15.33 1.14
N LEU A 297 -18.84 16.02 0.75
CA LEU A 297 -18.88 16.99 -0.35
C LEU A 297 -19.29 16.33 -1.68
N HIS A 298 -18.74 15.15 -1.98
CA HIS A 298 -19.10 14.43 -3.20
C HIS A 298 -20.57 14.01 -3.22
N LEU A 299 -21.10 13.52 -2.10
CA LEU A 299 -22.50 13.06 -1.99
C LEU A 299 -23.50 14.22 -2.03
N THR A 300 -23.12 15.40 -1.52
CA THR A 300 -24.01 16.58 -1.48
C THR A 300 -23.95 17.44 -2.74
N ALA A 301 -22.86 17.38 -3.51
CA ALA A 301 -22.74 18.10 -4.79
C ALA A 301 -23.72 17.63 -5.88
N GLY A 302 -24.44 16.52 -5.68
CA GLY A 302 -25.50 16.02 -6.56
C GLY A 302 -26.93 16.35 -6.09
N LEU A 303 -27.09 17.21 -5.08
CA LEU A 303 -28.39 17.58 -4.49
C LEU A 303 -28.88 18.99 -4.89
N ASP A 304 -28.17 19.68 -5.78
CA ASP A 304 -28.57 20.94 -6.41
C ASP A 304 -29.06 20.71 -7.86
#